data_AF-A0A1G8YBM0-F1
#
_entry.id   AF-A0A1G8YBM0-F1
#
_cell.length_a   1.000
_cell.length_b   1.000
_cell.length_c   1.000
_cell.angle_alpha   90.00
_cell.angle_beta   90.00
_cell.angle_gamma   90.00
#
_symmetry.space_group_name_H-M   'P 1'
#
loop_
_entity.id
_entity.type
_entity.pdbx_description
1 polymer ?
#
loop_
_entity_poly.entity_id
_entity_poly.type
_entity_poly.pdbx_seq_one_letter_code
_entity_poly.pdbx_strand_id
1 'polypeptide(L)'
;MQLPPLMHVPTGATKARPAKARRDLPELSPSTRAAGKQEARMIDLAGWEEFVCALLFFLLSHAIPVRPPVKAAIVARTSTRAFTLGYSALSLGALGWLIGATGRAPGVLLWDRLPWQTYVPLVGMALACAIAALAIARPNPLSFGGAQNARFDPQAPGIVGWFRHPLLVALLIWSLGHIPPNGELAPVLLFALFAGFSVLGMRIIDRRMQRQLGPVEWQRLATTRRALRVTPGGVKRLLWGALAYLALVYAHESVIGVTPLP
;
A
#
# COMPACT_ATOMS: atom_id res chain seq x y z
N MET A 1 45.43 5.32 -44.44
CA MET A 1 43.99 5.68 -44.36
C MET A 1 43.93 7.13 -43.92
N GLN A 2 43.73 8.05 -44.88
CA GLN A 2 43.87 9.51 -44.73
C GLN A 2 42.66 10.13 -44.01
N LEU A 3 42.93 11.01 -43.05
CA LEU A 3 41.95 11.94 -42.46
C LEU A 3 41.82 13.18 -43.36
N PRO A 4 40.61 13.74 -43.56
CA PRO A 4 40.45 15.01 -44.27
C PRO A 4 40.60 16.22 -43.33
N PRO A 5 40.94 17.41 -43.86
CA PRO A 5 41.23 18.61 -43.07
C PRO A 5 39.97 19.42 -42.71
N LEU A 6 40.03 20.11 -41.56
CA LEU A 6 39.03 21.06 -41.07
C LEU A 6 39.01 22.32 -41.94
N MET A 7 37.85 22.63 -42.53
CA MET A 7 37.59 23.92 -43.19
C MET A 7 37.13 24.98 -42.17
N HIS A 8 37.83 26.11 -42.20
CA HIS A 8 37.47 27.38 -41.57
C HIS A 8 36.16 27.92 -42.14
N VAL A 9 35.23 28.36 -41.28
CA VAL A 9 34.06 29.16 -41.66
C VAL A 9 34.24 30.58 -41.08
N PRO A 10 34.20 31.64 -41.91
CA PRO A 10 34.28 33.01 -41.42
C PRO A 10 32.93 33.51 -40.92
N THR A 11 33.00 34.29 -39.84
CA THR A 11 31.92 35.10 -39.24
C THR A 11 31.49 36.24 -40.17
N GLY A 12 30.18 36.39 -40.39
CA GLY A 12 29.60 37.53 -41.10
C GLY A 12 28.11 37.70 -40.76
N ALA A 13 27.76 38.86 -40.20
CA ALA A 13 26.48 39.18 -39.59
C ALA A 13 25.38 39.53 -40.59
N THR A 14 24.12 39.17 -40.29
CA THR A 14 22.97 40.10 -40.43
C THR A 14 21.79 39.62 -39.57
N LYS A 15 21.41 40.40 -38.54
CA LYS A 15 20.17 40.21 -37.78
C LYS A 15 18.99 40.76 -38.59
N ALA A 16 18.14 39.90 -39.14
CA ALA A 16 16.80 40.28 -39.57
C ALA A 16 15.79 39.93 -38.46
N ARG A 17 15.05 40.93 -38.00
CA ARG A 17 14.03 40.83 -36.94
C ARG A 17 12.72 40.36 -37.58
N PRO A 18 12.07 39.26 -37.17
CA PRO A 18 10.78 38.90 -37.74
C PRO A 18 9.69 39.80 -37.14
N ALA A 19 8.87 40.39 -38.03
CA ALA A 19 7.70 41.17 -37.68
C ALA A 19 6.68 40.30 -36.92
N LYS A 20 6.22 40.80 -35.77
CA LYS A 20 5.27 40.13 -34.89
C LYS A 20 3.88 40.23 -35.50
N ALA A 21 3.48 39.23 -36.30
CA ALA A 21 2.09 39.09 -36.73
C ALA A 21 1.22 38.77 -35.50
N ARG A 22 0.49 39.78 -35.00
CA ARG A 22 -0.66 39.53 -34.11
C ARG A 22 -1.70 38.80 -34.95
N ARG A 23 -1.86 37.50 -34.71
CA ARG A 23 -3.07 36.78 -35.10
C ARG A 23 -4.17 37.22 -34.15
N ASP A 24 -5.19 37.89 -34.67
CA ASP A 24 -6.44 38.14 -33.97
C ASP A 24 -7.16 36.79 -33.78
N LEU A 25 -6.90 36.15 -32.64
CA LEU A 25 -7.66 34.99 -32.22
C LEU A 25 -9.01 35.49 -31.68
N PRO A 26 -10.15 34.91 -32.13
CA PRO A 26 -11.45 35.31 -31.63
C PRO A 26 -11.51 35.11 -30.12
N GLU A 27 -11.87 36.18 -29.40
CA GLU A 27 -11.99 36.15 -27.95
C GLU A 27 -13.21 35.30 -27.56
N LEU A 28 -12.95 34.03 -27.21
CA LEU A 28 -13.99 33.07 -26.84
C LEU A 28 -14.89 33.66 -25.74
N SER A 29 -16.21 33.63 -25.97
CA SER A 29 -17.18 34.17 -25.03
C SER A 29 -17.05 33.52 -23.65
N PRO A 30 -17.41 34.24 -22.56
CA PRO A 30 -17.33 33.70 -21.20
C PRO A 30 -18.10 32.39 -21.02
N SER A 31 -19.23 32.21 -21.73
CA SER A 31 -20.03 30.99 -21.68
C SER A 31 -19.33 29.79 -22.33
N THR A 32 -18.63 29.99 -23.46
CA THR A 32 -17.89 28.94 -24.15
C THR A 32 -16.62 28.56 -23.38
N ARG A 33 -15.97 29.53 -22.71
CA ARG A 33 -14.88 29.24 -21.76
C ARG A 33 -15.35 28.50 -20.52
N ALA A 34 -16.52 28.84 -19.98
CA ALA A 34 -17.09 28.16 -18.82
C ALA A 34 -17.53 26.74 -19.17
N ALA A 35 -18.21 26.54 -20.31
CA ALA A 35 -18.57 25.25 -20.85
C ALA A 35 -17.33 24.39 -21.10
N GLY A 36 -16.29 24.90 -21.78
CA GLY A 36 -15.04 24.18 -22.00
C GLY A 36 -14.28 23.86 -20.71
N LYS A 37 -14.37 24.69 -19.66
CA LYS A 37 -13.84 24.36 -18.33
C LYS A 37 -14.66 23.29 -17.61
N GLN A 38 -15.98 23.29 -17.74
CA GLN A 38 -16.84 22.24 -17.18
C GLN A 38 -16.71 20.92 -17.93
N GLU A 39 -16.60 20.95 -19.25
CA GLU A 39 -16.35 19.79 -20.10
C GLU A 39 -14.95 19.21 -19.83
N ALA A 40 -13.91 20.05 -19.77
CA ALA A 40 -12.56 19.62 -19.36
C ALA A 40 -12.55 19.05 -17.93
N ARG A 41 -13.33 19.62 -17.00
CA ARG A 41 -13.46 19.11 -15.61
C ARG A 41 -14.28 17.82 -15.51
N MET A 42 -15.23 17.58 -16.42
CA MET A 42 -15.99 16.32 -16.51
C MET A 42 -15.20 15.22 -17.23
N ILE A 43 -14.38 15.57 -18.22
CA ILE A 43 -13.49 14.65 -18.95
C ILE A 43 -12.36 14.15 -18.03
N ASP A 44 -11.91 14.95 -17.06
CA ASP A 44 -10.81 14.59 -16.13
C ASP A 44 -11.22 13.58 -15.04
N LEU A 45 -12.53 13.38 -14.81
CA LEU A 45 -13.04 12.39 -13.85
C LEU A 45 -13.66 11.15 -14.50
N ALA A 46 -13.97 11.19 -15.80
CA ALA A 46 -14.61 10.08 -16.50
C ALA A 46 -13.71 8.82 -16.44
N GLY A 47 -14.24 7.73 -15.89
CA GLY A 47 -13.54 6.47 -15.65
C GLY A 47 -12.88 6.36 -14.27
N TRP A 48 -12.68 7.47 -13.55
CA TRP A 48 -12.12 7.45 -12.19
C TRP A 48 -13.18 7.27 -11.10
N GLU A 49 -14.46 7.45 -11.41
CA GLU A 49 -15.56 7.40 -10.45
C GLU A 49 -15.60 6.09 -9.66
N GLU A 50 -15.45 4.94 -10.31
CA GLU A 50 -15.50 3.65 -9.62
C GLU A 50 -14.32 3.50 -8.65
N PHE A 51 -13.11 3.85 -9.11
CA PHE A 51 -11.91 3.80 -8.28
C PHE A 51 -12.05 4.70 -7.06
N VAL A 52 -12.48 5.96 -7.24
CA VAL A 52 -12.67 6.91 -6.14
C VAL A 52 -13.75 6.42 -5.17
N CYS A 53 -14.87 5.91 -5.66
CA CYS A 53 -15.93 5.34 -4.83
C CYS A 53 -15.45 4.12 -4.03
N ALA A 54 -14.79 3.17 -4.68
CA ALA A 54 -14.24 1.99 -4.04
C ALA A 54 -13.17 2.36 -3.00
N LEU A 55 -12.33 3.35 -3.31
CA LEU A 55 -11.31 3.86 -2.40
C LEU A 55 -11.94 4.50 -1.16
N LEU A 56 -12.89 5.41 -1.35
CA LEU A 56 -13.60 6.05 -0.24
C LEU A 56 -14.37 5.03 0.59
N PHE A 57 -15.05 4.08 -0.06
CA PHE A 57 -15.74 3.00 0.63
C PHE A 57 -14.76 2.15 1.45
N PHE A 58 -13.63 1.76 0.87
CA PHE A 58 -12.57 1.05 1.57
C PHE A 58 -12.09 1.85 2.79
N LEU A 59 -11.75 3.12 2.60
CA LEU A 59 -11.29 4.01 3.67
C LEU A 59 -12.30 4.13 4.82
N LEU A 60 -13.56 4.39 4.51
CA LEU A 60 -14.62 4.59 5.49
C LEU A 60 -14.96 3.30 6.23
N SER A 61 -15.12 2.20 5.49
CA SER A 61 -15.43 0.88 6.04
C SER A 61 -14.29 0.30 6.89
N HIS A 62 -13.04 0.71 6.65
CA HIS A 62 -11.90 0.29 7.47
C HIS A 62 -11.69 1.20 8.69
N ALA A 63 -11.94 2.52 8.56
CA ALA A 63 -11.66 3.47 9.64
C ALA A 63 -12.80 3.62 10.65
N ILE A 64 -14.07 3.56 10.22
CA ILE A 64 -15.23 3.85 11.08
C ILE A 64 -15.52 2.71 12.07
N PRO A 65 -15.65 1.43 11.67
CA PRO A 65 -16.06 0.35 12.57
C PRO A 65 -15.09 0.10 13.71
N VAL A 66 -13.81 0.43 13.52
CA VAL A 66 -12.75 0.22 14.52
C VAL A 66 -12.60 1.37 15.51
N ARG A 67 -13.35 2.47 15.34
CA ARG A 67 -13.37 3.56 16.34
C ARG A 67 -13.93 3.01 17.66
N PRO A 68 -13.30 3.31 18.82
CA PRO A 68 -13.71 2.75 20.11
C PRO A 68 -15.23 2.81 20.42
N PRO A 69 -15.92 3.96 20.26
CA PRO A 69 -17.35 4.03 20.57
C PRO A 69 -18.21 3.21 19.59
N VAL A 70 -17.86 3.22 18.29
CA VAL A 70 -18.59 2.48 17.25
C VAL A 70 -18.45 0.97 17.49
N LYS A 71 -17.21 0.51 17.68
CA LYS A 71 -16.92 -0.89 17.99
C LYS A 71 -17.65 -1.36 19.24
N ALA A 72 -17.60 -0.57 20.32
CA ALA A 72 -18.27 -0.90 21.57
C ALA A 72 -19.78 -1.05 21.38
N ALA A 73 -20.42 -0.13 20.66
CA ALA A 73 -21.85 -0.19 20.36
C ALA A 73 -22.24 -1.43 19.53
N ILE A 74 -21.45 -1.77 18.50
CA ILE A 74 -21.71 -2.96 17.67
C ILE A 74 -21.53 -4.24 18.49
N VAL A 75 -20.44 -4.35 19.24
CA VAL A 75 -20.15 -5.53 20.06
C VAL A 75 -21.19 -5.72 21.16
N ALA A 76 -21.68 -4.64 21.78
CA ALA A 76 -22.73 -4.70 22.80
C ALA A 76 -24.06 -5.25 22.27
N ARG A 77 -24.35 -5.06 20.97
CA ARG A 77 -25.55 -5.59 20.30
C ARG A 77 -25.35 -6.95 19.64
N THR A 78 -24.11 -7.42 19.53
CA THR A 78 -23.76 -8.65 18.81
C THR A 78 -22.83 -9.51 19.67
N SER A 79 -21.56 -9.65 19.27
CA SER A 79 -20.48 -10.23 20.06
C SER A 79 -19.13 -9.84 19.47
N THR A 80 -18.05 -10.03 20.22
CA THR A 80 -16.69 -9.82 19.71
C THR A 80 -16.36 -10.72 18.52
N ARG A 81 -16.91 -11.95 18.50
CA ARG A 81 -16.72 -12.90 17.39
C ARG A 81 -17.47 -12.46 16.15
N ALA A 82 -18.75 -12.09 16.29
CA ALA A 82 -19.57 -11.60 15.18
C ALA A 82 -18.98 -10.31 14.58
N PHE A 83 -18.55 -9.37 15.43
CA PHE A 83 -17.85 -8.17 14.97
C PHE A 83 -16.60 -8.52 14.17
N THR A 84 -15.74 -9.40 14.68
CA THR A 84 -14.50 -9.80 14.00
C THR A 84 -14.80 -10.43 12.65
N LEU A 85 -15.70 -11.40 12.58
CA LEU A 85 -16.05 -12.08 11.33
C LEU A 85 -16.68 -11.13 10.31
N GLY A 86 -17.66 -10.32 10.74
CA GLY A 86 -18.33 -9.35 9.86
C GLY A 86 -17.38 -8.26 9.37
N TYR A 87 -16.52 -7.73 10.24
CA TYR A 87 -15.51 -6.75 9.87
C TYR A 87 -14.47 -7.33 8.91
N SER A 88 -14.04 -8.58 9.12
CA SER A 88 -13.12 -9.29 8.22
C SER A 88 -13.75 -9.49 6.84
N ALA A 89 -15.00 -9.96 6.77
CA ALA A 89 -15.71 -10.15 5.51
C ALA A 89 -15.91 -8.82 4.76
N LEU A 90 -16.35 -7.78 5.46
CA LEU A 90 -16.48 -6.42 4.90
C LEU A 90 -15.14 -5.90 4.37
N SER A 91 -14.06 -6.07 5.13
CA SER A 91 -12.72 -5.62 4.73
C SER A 91 -12.21 -6.35 3.49
N LEU A 92 -12.42 -7.67 3.40
CA LEU A 92 -12.02 -8.46 2.24
C LEU A 92 -12.85 -8.11 1.01
N GLY A 93 -14.17 -7.94 1.17
CA GLY A 93 -15.05 -7.50 0.08
C GLY A 93 -14.69 -6.11 -0.44
N ALA A 94 -14.48 -5.15 0.46
CA ALA A 94 -14.06 -3.79 0.10
C ALA A 94 -12.69 -3.78 -0.60
N LEU A 95 -11.74 -4.60 -0.13
CA LEU A 95 -10.43 -4.74 -0.77
C LEU A 95 -10.56 -5.35 -2.17
N GLY A 96 -11.35 -6.42 -2.32
CA GLY A 96 -11.58 -7.06 -3.62
C GLY A 96 -12.23 -6.10 -4.62
N TRP A 97 -13.22 -5.32 -4.18
CA TRP A 97 -13.83 -4.29 -5.02
C TRP A 97 -12.79 -3.22 -5.42
N LEU A 98 -12.00 -2.72 -4.48
CA LEU A 98 -10.97 -1.72 -4.76
C LEU A 98 -9.89 -2.23 -5.72
N ILE A 99 -9.43 -3.48 -5.59
CA ILE A 99 -8.49 -4.10 -6.55
C ILE A 99 -9.12 -4.17 -7.94
N GLY A 100 -10.37 -4.66 -8.04
CA GLY A 100 -11.09 -4.71 -9.31
C GLY A 100 -11.29 -3.34 -9.96
N ALA A 101 -11.68 -2.33 -9.16
CA ALA A 101 -11.85 -0.96 -9.63
C ALA A 101 -10.52 -0.33 -10.07
N THR A 102 -9.42 -0.69 -9.40
CA THR A 102 -8.07 -0.26 -9.78
C THR A 102 -7.68 -0.80 -11.15
N GLY A 103 -7.98 -2.06 -11.46
CA GLY A 103 -7.72 -2.65 -12.78
C GLY A 103 -8.62 -2.14 -13.91
N ARG A 104 -9.73 -1.45 -13.58
CA ARG A 104 -10.64 -0.79 -14.55
C ARG A 104 -10.43 0.71 -14.66
N ALA A 105 -9.62 1.30 -13.79
CA ALA A 105 -9.33 2.73 -13.81
C ALA A 105 -8.55 3.10 -15.10
N PRO A 106 -8.64 4.36 -15.56
CA PRO A 106 -7.87 4.82 -16.72
C PRO A 106 -6.37 4.56 -16.56
N GLY A 107 -5.78 3.90 -17.56
CA GLY A 107 -4.36 3.53 -17.59
C GLY A 107 -3.44 4.73 -17.79
N VAL A 108 -3.21 5.52 -16.73
CA VAL A 108 -2.23 6.61 -16.74
C VAL A 108 -0.86 6.05 -16.38
N LEU A 109 -0.03 5.82 -17.39
CA LEU A 109 1.31 5.27 -17.24
C LEU A 109 2.27 6.31 -16.62
N LEU A 110 2.93 5.93 -15.55
CA LEU A 110 4.01 6.69 -14.90
C LEU A 110 5.39 6.17 -15.31
N TRP A 111 5.54 4.85 -15.46
CA TRP A 111 6.74 4.22 -16.00
C TRP A 111 6.45 2.86 -16.62
N ASP A 112 7.28 2.46 -17.59
CA ASP A 112 7.21 1.14 -18.20
C ASP A 112 7.71 0.03 -17.27
N ARG A 113 7.11 -1.16 -17.43
CA ARG A 113 7.55 -2.35 -16.70
C ARG A 113 8.91 -2.82 -17.20
N LEU A 114 9.84 -3.03 -16.28
CA LEU A 114 11.15 -3.63 -16.54
C LEU A 114 11.24 -5.05 -15.97
N PRO A 115 11.98 -5.99 -16.61
CA PRO A 115 12.04 -7.39 -16.17
C PRO A 115 12.45 -7.59 -14.72
N TRP A 116 13.35 -6.74 -14.20
CA TRP A 116 13.82 -6.87 -12.82
C TRP A 116 12.75 -6.55 -11.78
N GLN A 117 11.72 -5.76 -12.14
CA GLN A 117 10.70 -5.30 -11.19
C GLN A 117 9.83 -6.45 -10.68
N THR A 118 9.66 -7.52 -11.45
CA THR A 118 8.89 -8.72 -11.05
C THR A 118 9.54 -9.45 -9.87
N TYR A 119 10.86 -9.38 -9.71
CA TYR A 119 11.54 -10.02 -8.57
C TYR A 119 11.30 -9.28 -7.25
N VAL A 120 10.96 -7.99 -7.29
CA VAL A 120 10.72 -7.19 -6.07
C VAL A 120 9.52 -7.71 -5.26
N PRO A 121 8.30 -7.86 -5.83
CA PRO A 121 7.20 -8.44 -5.09
C PRO A 121 7.44 -9.91 -4.77
N LEU A 122 8.15 -10.70 -5.60
CA LEU A 122 8.45 -12.11 -5.28
C LEU A 122 9.23 -12.23 -3.96
N VAL A 123 10.32 -11.48 -3.81
CA VAL A 123 11.11 -11.46 -2.58
C VAL A 123 10.33 -10.79 -1.44
N GLY A 124 9.67 -9.66 -1.70
CA GLY A 124 8.87 -8.94 -0.71
C GLY A 124 7.75 -9.80 -0.13
N MET A 125 7.06 -10.57 -0.96
CA MET A 125 6.00 -11.49 -0.58
C MET A 125 6.51 -12.64 0.27
N ALA A 126 7.64 -13.24 -0.08
CA ALA A 126 8.26 -14.29 0.72
C ALA A 126 8.58 -13.78 2.15
N LEU A 127 9.13 -12.57 2.26
CA LEU A 127 9.40 -11.91 3.55
C LEU A 127 8.11 -11.58 4.31
N ALA A 128 7.11 -11.00 3.63
CA ALA A 128 5.83 -10.67 4.24
C ALA A 128 5.11 -11.91 4.78
N CYS A 129 5.08 -13.01 4.02
CA CYS A 129 4.50 -14.28 4.42
C CYS A 129 5.25 -14.90 5.61
N ALA A 130 6.59 -14.87 5.62
CA ALA A 130 7.38 -15.35 6.73
C ALA A 130 7.12 -14.55 8.02
N ILE A 131 7.11 -13.22 7.93
CA ILE A 131 6.83 -12.33 9.07
C ILE A 131 5.40 -12.58 9.59
N ALA A 132 4.40 -12.63 8.70
CA ALA A 132 3.02 -12.88 9.06
C ALA A 132 2.86 -14.25 9.73
N ALA A 133 3.45 -15.30 9.15
CA ALA A 133 3.39 -16.65 9.72
C ALA A 133 4.07 -16.75 11.09
N LEU A 134 5.14 -15.99 11.34
CA LEU A 134 5.76 -15.89 12.66
C LEU A 134 4.94 -15.06 13.65
N ALA A 135 4.07 -14.16 13.18
CA ALA A 135 3.33 -13.19 14.01
C ALA A 135 1.90 -13.59 14.36
N ILE A 136 1.15 -14.19 13.43
CA ILE A 136 -0.29 -14.48 13.60
C ILE A 136 -0.55 -15.34 14.84
N ALA A 137 -1.54 -15.00 15.66
CA ALA A 137 -1.84 -15.73 16.88
C ALA A 137 -0.67 -15.85 17.90
N ARG A 138 0.30 -14.92 17.86
CA ARG A 138 1.29 -14.75 18.93
C ARG A 138 0.82 -13.71 19.94
N PRO A 139 1.24 -13.81 21.21
CA PRO A 139 1.08 -12.72 22.17
C PRO A 139 1.77 -11.45 21.65
N ASN A 140 1.02 -10.35 21.59
CA ASN A 140 1.56 -9.04 21.27
C ASN A 140 0.66 -7.95 21.90
N PRO A 141 0.91 -7.56 23.16
CA PRO A 141 0.15 -6.51 23.83
C PRO A 141 0.42 -5.11 23.26
N LEU A 142 1.48 -4.94 22.47
CA LEU A 142 1.91 -3.66 21.91
C LEU A 142 1.22 -3.32 20.58
N SER A 143 0.47 -4.26 20.00
CA SER A 143 -0.12 -4.10 18.67
C SER A 143 -1.55 -4.64 18.61
N PHE A 144 -2.23 -4.40 17.50
CA PHE A 144 -3.46 -5.14 17.18
C PHE A 144 -3.13 -6.57 16.69
N GLY A 145 -4.10 -7.47 16.85
CA GLY A 145 -4.01 -8.86 16.37
C GLY A 145 -3.22 -9.81 17.27
N GLY A 146 -2.73 -9.35 18.42
CA GLY A 146 -2.14 -10.21 19.44
C GLY A 146 -3.15 -11.20 20.02
N ALA A 147 -2.71 -12.43 20.29
CA ALA A 147 -3.52 -13.48 20.91
C ALA A 147 -2.90 -13.93 22.23
N GLN A 148 -3.72 -14.15 23.27
CA GLN A 148 -3.25 -14.58 24.58
C GLN A 148 -2.18 -13.63 25.16
N ASN A 149 -2.42 -12.31 25.07
CA ASN A 149 -1.46 -11.26 25.40
C ASN A 149 -0.88 -11.35 26.83
N ALA A 150 -1.60 -11.96 27.78
CA ALA A 150 -1.10 -12.24 29.12
C ALA A 150 0.15 -13.14 29.15
N ARG A 151 0.42 -13.91 28.08
CA ARG A 151 1.59 -14.79 27.94
C ARG A 151 2.79 -14.11 27.29
N PHE A 152 2.73 -12.80 27.02
CA PHE A 152 3.83 -12.10 26.38
C PHE A 152 5.01 -11.91 27.33
N ASP A 153 6.18 -12.36 26.90
CA ASP A 153 7.45 -12.19 27.62
C ASP A 153 8.41 -11.33 26.77
N PRO A 154 8.78 -10.12 27.22
CA PRO A 154 9.74 -9.26 26.54
C PRO A 154 11.15 -9.89 26.39
N GLN A 155 11.51 -10.88 27.21
CA GLN A 155 12.78 -11.60 27.12
C GLN A 155 12.76 -12.75 26.10
N ALA A 156 11.58 -13.22 25.72
CA ALA A 156 11.36 -14.21 24.67
C ALA A 156 10.26 -13.80 23.67
N PRO A 157 10.36 -12.62 23.03
CA PRO A 157 9.27 -11.99 22.27
C PRO A 157 9.09 -12.60 20.86
N GLY A 158 10.05 -13.40 20.40
CA GLY A 158 10.10 -13.89 19.02
C GLY A 158 10.17 -12.73 18.01
N ILE A 159 9.35 -12.81 16.95
CA ILE A 159 9.31 -11.78 15.88
C ILE A 159 8.91 -10.39 16.41
N VAL A 160 8.14 -10.32 17.50
CA VAL A 160 7.70 -9.05 18.10
C VAL A 160 8.89 -8.24 18.65
N GLY A 161 9.99 -8.90 19.02
CA GLY A 161 11.19 -8.21 19.49
C GLY A 161 11.94 -7.46 18.39
N TRP A 162 11.77 -7.89 17.14
CA TRP A 162 12.33 -7.23 15.96
C TRP A 162 11.39 -6.15 15.44
N PHE A 163 10.09 -6.46 15.39
CA PHE A 163 9.05 -5.56 14.92
C PHE A 163 7.93 -5.51 15.94
N ARG A 164 7.69 -4.34 16.57
CA ARG A 164 6.54 -4.16 17.47
C ARG A 164 5.20 -4.44 16.77
N HIS A 165 5.11 -4.13 15.47
CA HIS A 165 3.93 -4.34 14.64
C HIS A 165 4.23 -5.24 13.42
N PRO A 166 4.53 -6.53 13.63
CA PRO A 166 5.04 -7.39 12.56
C PRO A 166 4.04 -7.54 11.40
N LEU A 167 2.73 -7.56 11.66
CA LEU A 167 1.71 -7.62 10.61
C LEU A 167 1.63 -6.35 9.77
N LEU A 168 1.83 -5.17 10.37
CA LEU A 168 1.92 -3.91 9.60
C LEU A 168 3.22 -3.81 8.82
N VAL A 169 4.32 -4.37 9.34
CA VAL A 169 5.57 -4.47 8.60
C VAL A 169 5.41 -5.40 7.40
N ALA A 170 4.74 -6.54 7.56
CA ALA A 170 4.42 -7.42 6.44
C ALA A 170 3.56 -6.71 5.39
N LEU A 171 2.52 -5.97 5.81
CA LEU A 171 1.69 -5.17 4.90
C LEU A 171 2.48 -4.05 4.22
N LEU A 172 3.40 -3.40 4.92
CA LEU A 172 4.26 -2.35 4.36
C LEU A 172 5.19 -2.93 3.29
N ILE A 173 5.87 -4.04 3.57
CA ILE A 173 6.74 -4.74 2.62
C ILE A 173 5.93 -5.19 1.40
N TRP A 174 4.76 -5.78 1.62
CA TRP A 174 3.81 -6.13 0.57
C TRP A 174 3.50 -4.93 -0.31
N SER A 175 3.06 -3.82 0.30
CA SER A 175 2.64 -2.62 -0.43
C SER A 175 3.78 -2.03 -1.26
N LEU A 176 4.94 -1.82 -0.65
CA LEU A 176 6.10 -1.24 -1.33
C LEU A 176 6.64 -2.17 -2.42
N GLY A 177 6.63 -3.49 -2.18
CA GLY A 177 7.12 -4.47 -3.13
C GLY A 177 6.30 -4.54 -4.42
N HIS A 178 5.02 -4.19 -4.36
CA HIS A 178 4.15 -4.17 -5.55
C HIS A 178 4.23 -2.86 -6.33
N ILE A 179 4.80 -1.78 -5.81
CA ILE A 179 4.89 -0.52 -6.57
C ILE A 179 5.74 -0.69 -7.85
N PRO A 180 6.99 -1.21 -7.81
CA PRO A 180 7.86 -1.22 -8.98
C PRO A 180 7.26 -1.84 -10.25
N PRO A 181 6.63 -3.03 -10.23
CA PRO A 181 6.04 -3.62 -11.44
C PRO A 181 4.73 -2.96 -11.88
N ASN A 182 4.11 -2.15 -11.02
CA ASN A 182 2.83 -1.50 -11.27
C ASN A 182 3.04 -0.03 -11.61
N GLY A 183 3.46 0.25 -12.84
CA GLY A 183 3.79 1.60 -13.30
C GLY A 183 2.61 2.49 -13.65
N GLU A 184 1.38 2.07 -13.43
CA GLU A 184 0.17 2.88 -13.68
C GLU A 184 -0.30 3.61 -12.41
N LEU A 185 -0.87 4.80 -12.59
CA LEU A 185 -1.24 5.70 -11.50
C LEU A 185 -2.18 5.07 -10.46
N ALA A 186 -3.24 4.38 -10.89
CA ALA A 186 -4.22 3.81 -9.95
C ALA A 186 -3.61 2.73 -9.04
N PRO A 187 -2.89 1.71 -9.56
CA PRO A 187 -2.11 0.78 -8.74
C PRO A 187 -1.09 1.47 -7.83
N VAL A 188 -0.35 2.47 -8.32
CA VAL A 188 0.62 3.20 -7.49
C VAL A 188 -0.07 3.89 -6.32
N LEU A 189 -1.18 4.58 -6.56
CA LEU A 189 -1.97 5.23 -5.51
C LEU A 189 -2.50 4.21 -4.49
N LEU A 190 -3.00 3.06 -4.97
CA LEU A 190 -3.48 1.96 -4.12
C LEU A 190 -2.37 1.49 -3.16
N PHE A 191 -1.22 1.08 -3.70
CA PHE A 191 -0.13 0.54 -2.89
C PHE A 191 0.55 1.61 -2.03
N ALA A 192 0.70 2.84 -2.52
CA ALA A 192 1.22 3.96 -1.74
C ALA A 192 0.31 4.27 -0.53
N LEU A 193 -1.01 4.23 -0.71
CA LEU A 193 -1.96 4.40 0.38
C LEU A 193 -1.81 3.30 1.43
N PHE A 194 -1.71 2.03 1.04
CA PHE A 194 -1.50 0.92 1.97
C PHE A 194 -0.16 1.00 2.72
N ALA A 195 0.90 1.45 2.05
CA ALA A 195 2.18 1.72 2.69
C ALA A 195 2.04 2.85 3.73
N GLY A 196 1.39 3.95 3.36
CA GLY A 196 1.08 5.06 4.27
C GLY A 196 0.25 4.63 5.48
N PHE A 197 -0.77 3.79 5.25
CA PHE A 197 -1.61 3.19 6.28
C PHE A 197 -0.84 2.31 7.24
N SER A 198 0.10 1.52 6.74
CA SER A 198 0.96 0.69 7.57
C SER A 198 1.82 1.55 8.49
N VAL A 199 2.46 2.59 7.96
CA VAL A 199 3.30 3.51 8.74
C VAL A 199 2.48 4.31 9.76
N LEU A 200 1.37 4.91 9.33
CA LEU A 200 0.51 5.69 10.19
C LEU A 200 -0.15 4.82 11.26
N GLY A 201 -0.60 3.62 10.89
CA GLY A 201 -1.17 2.63 11.78
C GLY A 201 -0.21 2.26 12.91
N MET A 202 1.08 2.01 12.60
CA MET A 202 2.10 1.75 13.63
C MET A 202 2.18 2.91 14.64
N ARG A 203 2.29 4.15 14.16
CA ARG A 203 2.40 5.34 15.02
C ARG A 203 1.15 5.57 15.88
N ILE A 204 -0.05 5.41 15.30
CA ILE A 204 -1.31 5.59 16.00
C ILE A 204 -1.46 4.53 17.09
N ILE A 205 -1.11 3.28 16.79
CA ILE A 205 -1.23 2.17 17.73
C ILE A 205 -0.24 2.33 18.87
N ASP A 206 1.02 2.67 18.59
CA ASP A 206 2.01 2.99 19.63
C ASP A 206 1.46 4.05 20.59
N ARG A 207 1.00 5.19 20.07
CA ARG A 207 0.43 6.28 20.89
C ARG A 207 -0.77 5.83 21.71
N ARG A 208 -1.65 5.02 21.12
CA ARG A 208 -2.83 4.49 21.81
C ARG A 208 -2.42 3.54 22.94
N MET A 209 -1.50 2.62 22.69
CA MET A 209 -1.06 1.63 23.66
C MET A 209 -0.24 2.27 24.79
N GLN A 210 0.60 3.28 24.50
CA GLN A 210 1.27 4.09 25.51
C GLN A 210 0.27 4.74 26.49
N ARG A 211 -0.84 5.28 25.96
CA ARG A 211 -1.90 5.87 26.79
C ARG A 211 -2.66 4.83 27.62
N GLN A 212 -2.89 3.63 27.09
CA GLN A 212 -3.67 2.59 27.76
C GLN A 212 -2.86 1.82 28.81
N LEU A 213 -1.59 1.53 28.54
CA LEU A 213 -0.72 0.78 29.46
C LEU A 213 -0.04 1.70 30.48
N GLY A 214 0.07 2.98 30.19
CA GLY A 214 0.91 3.91 30.94
C GLY A 214 2.39 3.79 30.56
N PRO A 215 3.21 4.82 30.86
CA PRO A 215 4.58 4.92 30.37
C PRO A 215 5.50 3.80 30.87
N VAL A 216 5.39 3.43 32.15
CA VAL A 216 6.26 2.42 32.79
C VAL A 216 6.03 1.04 32.19
N GLU A 217 4.76 0.60 32.12
CA GLU A 217 4.42 -0.72 31.61
C GLU A 217 4.65 -0.80 30.09
N TRP A 218 4.34 0.26 29.35
CA TRP A 218 4.70 0.34 27.93
C TRP A 218 6.20 0.16 27.72
N GLN A 219 7.04 0.87 28.49
CA GLN A 219 8.48 0.77 28.36
C GLN A 219 9.00 -0.63 28.73
N ARG A 220 8.47 -1.25 29.78
CA ARG A 220 8.79 -2.63 30.17
C ARG A 220 8.48 -3.61 29.05
N LEU A 221 7.31 -3.51 28.44
CA LEU A 221 6.87 -4.41 27.36
C LEU A 221 7.59 -4.14 26.03
N ALA A 222 7.86 -2.88 25.71
CA ALA A 222 8.52 -2.46 24.47
C ALA A 222 10.04 -2.69 24.48
N THR A 223 10.65 -2.84 25.66
CA THR A 223 12.07 -3.17 25.81
C THR A 223 12.27 -4.67 25.67
N THR A 224 12.29 -5.12 24.42
CA THR A 224 12.33 -6.53 24.06
C THR A 224 13.74 -7.01 23.72
N ARG A 225 14.08 -8.24 24.10
CA ARG A 225 15.32 -8.89 23.66
C ARG A 225 15.23 -9.30 22.18
N ARG A 226 16.18 -8.85 21.36
CA ARG A 226 16.34 -9.27 19.96
C ARG A 226 17.25 -10.49 19.89
N ALA A 227 16.65 -11.68 19.93
CA ALA A 227 17.39 -12.92 19.79
C ALA A 227 16.72 -13.80 18.72
N LEU A 228 17.54 -14.37 17.83
CA LEU A 228 17.08 -15.38 16.89
C LEU A 228 17.15 -16.73 17.58
N ARG A 229 15.99 -17.37 17.78
CA ARG A 229 15.87 -18.70 18.37
C ARG A 229 15.13 -19.59 17.40
N VAL A 230 15.84 -20.57 16.83
CA VAL A 230 15.21 -21.61 16.03
C VAL A 230 14.51 -22.58 16.98
N THR A 231 13.19 -22.71 16.82
CA THR A 231 12.38 -23.63 17.62
C THR A 231 11.54 -24.49 16.68
N PRO A 232 11.16 -25.72 17.07
CA PRO A 232 10.29 -26.56 16.23
C PRO A 232 8.98 -25.85 15.87
N GLY A 233 8.42 -25.06 16.80
CA GLY A 233 7.25 -24.23 16.54
C GLY A 233 7.51 -23.11 15.53
N GLY A 234 8.66 -22.44 15.61
CA GLY A 234 9.08 -21.43 14.63
C GLY A 234 9.29 -22.01 13.24
N VAL A 235 9.96 -23.16 13.12
CA VAL A 235 10.16 -23.88 11.86
C VAL A 235 8.82 -24.27 11.24
N LYS A 236 7.92 -24.88 12.01
CA LYS A 236 6.57 -25.24 11.54
C LYS A 236 5.81 -24.02 10.99
N ARG A 237 5.94 -22.88 11.64
CA ARG A 237 5.30 -21.63 11.18
C ARG A 237 5.93 -21.09 9.90
N LEU A 238 7.25 -21.17 9.77
CA LEU A 238 7.92 -20.82 8.51
C LEU A 238 7.51 -21.75 7.37
N LEU A 239 7.32 -23.05 7.61
CA LEU A 239 6.78 -23.98 6.62
C LEU A 239 5.36 -23.58 6.18
N TRP A 240 4.49 -23.21 7.13
CA TRP A 240 3.17 -22.66 6.80
C TRP A 240 3.26 -21.35 6.03
N GLY A 241 4.22 -20.48 6.37
CA GLY A 241 4.48 -19.24 5.62
C GLY A 241 4.95 -19.50 4.19
N ALA A 242 5.82 -20.49 3.99
CA ALA A 242 6.28 -20.91 2.67
C ALA A 242 5.13 -21.51 1.86
N LEU A 243 4.29 -22.37 2.46
CA LEU A 243 3.11 -22.91 1.80
C LEU A 243 2.12 -21.81 1.43
N ALA A 244 1.87 -20.85 2.32
CA ALA A 244 1.02 -19.69 2.02
C ALA A 244 1.59 -18.84 0.87
N TYR A 245 2.90 -18.61 0.86
CA TYR A 245 3.58 -17.92 -0.25
C TYR A 245 3.38 -18.65 -1.58
N LEU A 246 3.62 -19.96 -1.63
CA LEU A 246 3.43 -20.77 -2.84
C LEU A 246 1.96 -20.77 -3.29
N ALA A 247 1.01 -20.88 -2.35
CA ALA A 247 -0.41 -20.80 -2.65
C ALA A 247 -0.80 -19.44 -3.23
N LEU A 248 -0.24 -18.34 -2.72
CA LEU A 248 -0.47 -17.00 -3.25
C LEU A 248 0.13 -16.83 -4.65
N VAL A 249 1.34 -17.33 -4.90
CA VAL A 249 1.95 -17.32 -6.24
C VAL A 249 1.07 -18.08 -7.23
N TYR A 250 0.61 -19.28 -6.86
CA TYR A 250 -0.26 -20.10 -7.70
C TYR A 250 -1.63 -19.43 -7.96
N ALA A 251 -2.24 -18.86 -6.92
CA ALA A 251 -3.56 -18.23 -7.03
C ALA A 251 -3.52 -16.85 -7.69
N HIS A 252 -2.34 -16.21 -7.81
CA HIS A 252 -2.21 -14.82 -8.22
C HIS A 252 -2.86 -14.55 -9.59
N GLU A 253 -2.59 -15.39 -10.59
CA GLU A 253 -3.15 -15.19 -11.93
C GLU A 253 -4.68 -15.38 -11.92
N SER A 254 -5.19 -16.41 -11.26
CA SER A 254 -6.65 -16.67 -11.22
C SER A 254 -7.44 -15.63 -10.44
N VAL A 255 -6.84 -15.02 -9.40
CA VAL A 255 -7.52 -14.06 -8.52
C VAL A 255 -7.29 -12.61 -8.95
N ILE A 256 -6.06 -12.28 -9.38
CA ILE A 256 -5.63 -10.92 -9.72
C ILE A 256 -5.61 -10.67 -11.24
N GLY A 257 -5.56 -11.73 -12.05
CA GLY A 257 -5.57 -11.63 -13.51
C GLY A 257 -4.20 -11.40 -14.15
N VAL A 258 -3.10 -11.47 -13.39
CA VAL A 258 -1.74 -11.27 -13.90
C VAL A 258 -0.76 -12.32 -13.37
N THR A 259 0.18 -12.76 -14.19
CA THR A 259 1.25 -13.69 -13.75
C THR A 259 2.23 -12.97 -12.81
N PRO A 260 2.57 -13.58 -11.65
CA PRO A 260 3.62 -13.07 -10.77
C PRO A 260 5.02 -13.56 -11.16
N LEU A 261 5.12 -14.51 -12.09
CA LEU A 261 6.38 -15.09 -12.55
C LEU A 261 6.86 -14.38 -13.83
N PRO A 262 8.19 -14.27 -14.05
CA PRO A 262 8.77 -13.68 -15.25
C PRO A 262 8.38 -14.38 -16.54
#